data_AF-A0A963IQT6-F1
#
_entry.id   AF-A0A963IQT6-F1
#
_cell.length_a   1.000
_cell.length_b   1.000
_cell.length_c   1.000
_cell.angle_alpha   90.00
_cell.angle_beta   90.00
_cell.angle_gamma   90.00
#
_symmetry.space_group_name_H-M   'P 1'
#
loop_
_entity.id
_entity.type
_entity.pdbx_description
1 polymer ?
#
loop_
_entity_poly.entity_id
_entity_poly.type
_entity_poly.pdbx_seq_one_letter_code
_entity_poly.pdbx_strand_id
1 'polypeptide(L)'
;FAEAQRLGRPVFLSIGYSTCHWCHVMEAESFEDEEIAGFLNRNYVAVKVDREERPDIDAVYMSAVQQLTGSGGWPMSVWLTAAREPFYAGTYFPPRDGDRGGSRGFLSLLAALAETFQRDPDRVNKASTALVQAVRQEMQGRAAPGEAIDLPAHQLIDATVEHYKRSFDGRHGGLRRAPKFPSHIPVRLLLRYADRTGDATALQMATLTLERMAAGGLYDQLGGGFHRYSTDAQWLLPHFEKMLYDNALLVVAYAEAFQFTGRADFARVARETCDYVLREMRDSEGAFYSATDADSEGDEGRFFVWTGDEIRRNLDAPGNSETTRLFLEHYDVRPGGNWEGRTILNVPRPDESRWAALADARARLYEARERRVPPLRDDKILAAWNGLTISGLAVAGRILD
;
A
#
# COMPACT_ATOMS: atom_id res chain seq x y z
N PHE A 1 18.00 -19.81 14.29
CA PHE A 1 18.35 -19.40 15.67
C PHE A 1 19.36 -20.31 16.36
N ALA A 2 19.14 -21.64 16.46
CA ALA A 2 20.14 -22.55 17.02
C ALA A 2 21.51 -22.41 16.34
N GLU A 3 21.53 -22.28 15.01
CA GLU A 3 22.77 -22.02 14.25
C GLU A 3 23.43 -20.69 14.60
N ALA A 4 22.64 -19.62 14.79
CA ALA A 4 23.14 -18.32 15.22
C ALA A 4 23.80 -18.40 16.61
N GLN A 5 23.20 -19.16 17.53
CA GLN A 5 23.76 -19.44 18.83
C GLN A 5 25.06 -20.25 18.73
N ARG A 6 25.08 -21.31 17.92
CA ARG A 6 26.25 -22.18 17.69
C ARG A 6 27.43 -21.41 17.12
N LEU A 7 27.16 -20.51 16.17
CA LEU A 7 28.18 -19.70 15.50
C LEU A 7 28.57 -18.43 16.27
N GLY A 8 27.82 -18.05 17.31
CA GLY A 8 28.00 -16.77 18.01
C GLY A 8 27.78 -15.56 17.09
N ARG A 9 26.87 -15.68 16.11
CA ARG A 9 26.59 -14.66 15.09
C ARG A 9 25.17 -14.13 15.22
N PRO A 10 24.91 -12.84 14.94
CA PRO A 10 23.56 -12.31 14.88
C PRO A 10 22.77 -12.89 13.69
N VAL A 11 21.45 -12.82 13.77
CA VAL A 11 20.55 -13.13 12.65
C VAL A 11 20.25 -11.84 11.89
N PHE A 12 20.38 -11.87 10.57
CA PHE A 12 19.81 -10.84 9.69
C PHE A 12 18.51 -11.38 9.12
N LEU A 13 17.39 -10.78 9.51
CA LEU A 13 16.05 -11.11 9.06
C LEU A 13 15.61 -10.08 8.00
N SER A 14 15.38 -10.55 6.78
CA SER A 14 14.77 -9.75 5.72
C SER A 14 13.35 -10.23 5.46
N ILE A 15 12.36 -9.37 5.71
CA ILE A 15 10.94 -9.66 5.41
C ILE A 15 10.53 -8.84 4.18
N GLY A 16 9.95 -9.51 3.21
CA GLY A 16 9.37 -8.90 2.02
C GLY A 16 8.28 -9.79 1.46
N TYR A 17 7.82 -9.52 0.25
CA TYR A 17 6.83 -10.33 -0.46
C TYR A 17 6.92 -9.95 -1.95
N SER A 18 6.33 -10.76 -2.81
CA SER A 18 6.60 -10.84 -4.26
C SER A 18 6.25 -9.60 -5.08
N THR A 19 5.35 -8.73 -4.61
CA THR A 19 4.87 -7.55 -5.36
C THR A 19 5.45 -6.24 -4.82
N CYS A 20 6.46 -6.35 -3.96
CA CYS A 20 7.12 -5.23 -3.30
C CYS A 20 8.28 -4.66 -4.13
N HIS A 21 8.06 -3.52 -4.78
CA HIS A 21 9.11 -2.83 -5.57
C HIS A 21 10.43 -2.65 -4.82
N TRP A 22 10.41 -2.02 -3.63
CA TRP A 22 11.65 -1.79 -2.87
C TRP A 22 12.33 -3.08 -2.39
N CYS A 23 11.58 -4.19 -2.32
CA CYS A 23 12.15 -5.50 -2.02
C CYS A 23 12.98 -6.00 -3.22
N HIS A 24 12.46 -5.85 -4.45
CA HIS A 24 13.19 -6.15 -5.69
C HIS A 24 14.39 -5.22 -5.88
N VAL A 25 14.24 -3.93 -5.59
CA VAL A 25 15.37 -2.98 -5.63
C VAL A 25 16.48 -3.41 -4.68
N MET A 26 16.14 -3.76 -3.43
CA MET A 26 17.16 -4.21 -2.47
C MET A 26 17.77 -5.56 -2.84
N GLU A 27 17.01 -6.45 -3.45
CA GLU A 27 17.52 -7.71 -3.98
C GLU A 27 18.58 -7.47 -5.06
N ALA A 28 18.20 -6.74 -6.12
CA ALA A 28 19.07 -6.45 -7.25
C ALA A 28 20.29 -5.60 -6.86
N GLU A 29 20.10 -4.57 -6.02
CA GLU A 29 21.20 -3.66 -5.65
C GLU A 29 22.12 -4.24 -4.56
N SER A 30 21.62 -5.13 -3.69
CA SER A 30 22.36 -5.57 -2.49
C SER A 30 22.47 -7.07 -2.30
N PHE A 31 21.40 -7.85 -2.47
CA PHE A 31 21.47 -9.29 -2.18
C PHE A 31 22.13 -10.10 -3.31
N GLU A 32 22.07 -9.62 -4.54
CA GLU A 32 22.77 -10.19 -5.70
C GLU A 32 24.24 -9.73 -5.83
N ASP A 33 24.64 -8.69 -5.08
CA ASP A 33 26.03 -8.23 -5.05
C ASP A 33 26.92 -9.21 -4.27
N GLU A 34 27.90 -9.82 -4.95
CA GLU A 34 28.75 -10.88 -4.38
C GLU A 34 29.56 -10.42 -3.16
N GLU A 35 29.95 -9.14 -3.09
CA GLU A 35 30.69 -8.61 -1.95
C GLU A 35 29.79 -8.54 -0.70
N ILE A 36 28.58 -7.98 -0.86
CA ILE A 36 27.60 -7.88 0.23
C ILE A 36 27.14 -9.28 0.64
N ALA A 37 26.78 -10.14 -0.31
CA ALA A 37 26.40 -11.53 -0.04
C ALA A 37 27.52 -12.29 0.68
N GLY A 38 28.76 -12.12 0.24
CA GLY A 38 29.94 -12.68 0.90
C GLY A 38 30.10 -12.16 2.34
N PHE A 39 29.90 -10.86 2.56
CA PHE A 39 29.96 -10.27 3.90
C PHE A 39 28.85 -10.80 4.82
N LEU A 40 27.61 -10.87 4.32
CA LEU A 40 26.45 -11.44 5.01
C LEU A 40 26.73 -12.88 5.43
N ASN A 41 27.15 -13.72 4.48
CA ASN A 41 27.42 -15.14 4.70
C ASN A 41 28.57 -15.41 5.68
N ARG A 42 29.49 -14.47 5.87
CA ARG A 42 30.57 -14.57 6.87
C ARG A 42 30.19 -14.07 8.25
N ASN A 43 29.28 -13.11 8.36
CA ASN A 43 29.01 -12.42 9.64
C ASN A 43 27.61 -12.66 10.23
N TYR A 44 26.61 -13.04 9.43
CA TYR A 44 25.21 -13.19 9.86
C TYR A 44 24.62 -14.56 9.52
N VAL A 45 23.66 -15.03 10.31
CA VAL A 45 22.72 -16.06 9.82
C VAL A 45 21.59 -15.31 9.12
N ALA A 46 21.61 -15.31 7.78
CA ALA A 46 20.60 -14.63 6.98
C ALA A 46 19.31 -15.47 6.89
N VAL A 47 18.16 -14.84 7.09
CA VAL A 47 16.83 -15.46 7.01
C VAL A 47 15.93 -14.56 6.16
N LYS A 48 15.33 -15.12 5.11
CA LYS A 48 14.31 -14.47 4.30
C LYS A 48 12.93 -14.96 4.72
N VAL A 49 11.98 -14.06 4.91
CA VAL A 49 10.59 -14.38 5.24
C VAL A 49 9.66 -13.72 4.23
N ASP A 50 8.69 -14.48 3.75
CA ASP A 50 7.55 -13.96 3.02
C ASP A 50 6.49 -13.49 4.03
N ARG A 51 6.15 -12.20 3.95
CA ARG A 51 5.12 -11.56 4.78
C ARG A 51 3.75 -12.20 4.59
N GLU A 52 3.41 -12.61 3.39
CA GLU A 52 2.08 -13.11 3.06
C GLU A 52 1.83 -14.49 3.67
N GLU A 53 2.89 -15.30 3.78
CA GLU A 53 2.84 -16.60 4.45
C GLU A 53 2.97 -16.47 5.97
N ARG A 54 3.76 -15.50 6.45
CA ARG A 54 4.04 -15.27 7.88
C ARG A 54 3.70 -13.85 8.34
N PRO A 55 2.43 -13.42 8.24
CA PRO A 55 2.01 -12.10 8.68
C PRO A 55 2.14 -11.93 10.20
N ASP A 56 2.15 -13.03 10.95
CA ASP A 56 2.42 -13.07 12.38
C ASP A 56 3.85 -12.62 12.72
N ILE A 57 4.83 -13.05 11.94
CA ILE A 57 6.24 -12.63 12.10
C ILE A 57 6.41 -11.18 11.65
N ASP A 58 5.82 -10.82 10.51
CA ASP A 58 5.84 -9.46 9.96
C ASP A 58 5.33 -8.44 10.98
N ALA A 59 4.17 -8.68 11.59
CA ALA A 59 3.57 -7.76 12.55
C ALA A 59 4.47 -7.50 13.78
N VAL A 60 5.08 -8.56 14.33
CA VAL A 60 5.98 -8.44 15.50
C VAL A 60 7.17 -7.56 15.21
N TYR A 61 7.83 -7.76 14.06
CA TYR A 61 9.05 -7.03 13.73
C TYR A 61 8.78 -5.65 13.09
N MET A 62 7.61 -5.45 12.48
CA MET A 62 7.20 -4.13 12.01
C MET A 62 7.04 -3.14 13.18
N SER A 63 6.52 -3.57 14.32
CA SER A 63 6.50 -2.75 15.55
C SER A 63 7.91 -2.32 15.94
N ALA A 64 8.91 -3.21 15.87
CA ALA A 64 10.30 -2.86 16.16
C ALA A 64 10.87 -1.82 15.18
N VAL A 65 10.56 -1.91 13.89
CA VAL A 65 10.96 -0.90 12.88
C VAL A 65 10.30 0.44 13.15
N GLN A 66 9.01 0.46 13.49
CA GLN A 66 8.26 1.67 13.80
C GLN A 66 8.80 2.38 15.04
N GLN A 67 9.17 1.63 16.08
CA GLN A 67 9.76 2.20 17.29
C GLN A 67 11.14 2.82 17.04
N LEU A 68 11.95 2.23 16.16
CA LEU A 68 13.30 2.74 15.86
C LEU A 68 13.30 3.90 14.86
N THR A 69 12.43 3.86 13.85
CA THR A 69 12.47 4.80 12.72
C THR A 69 11.33 5.83 12.74
N GLY A 70 10.31 5.62 13.57
CA GLY A 70 9.07 6.41 13.57
C GLY A 70 8.13 6.11 12.40
N SER A 71 8.49 5.17 11.53
CA SER A 71 7.70 4.76 10.35
C SER A 71 7.86 3.27 10.08
N GLY A 72 7.08 2.71 9.15
CA GLY A 72 7.17 1.30 8.77
C GLY A 72 7.17 1.14 7.26
N GLY A 73 7.66 0.01 6.79
CA GLY A 73 7.70 -0.29 5.36
C GLY A 73 8.46 -1.57 5.06
N TRP A 74 8.46 -1.93 3.76
CA TRP A 74 9.20 -3.07 3.23
C TRP A 74 10.18 -2.58 2.16
N PRO A 75 11.34 -3.26 1.97
CA PRO A 75 11.78 -4.47 2.66
C PRO A 75 12.08 -4.17 4.12
N MET A 76 11.75 -5.12 5.00
CA MET A 76 12.02 -4.99 6.43
C MET A 76 13.36 -5.64 6.75
N SER A 77 14.32 -4.86 7.21
CA SER A 77 15.68 -5.31 7.53
C SER A 77 15.88 -5.27 9.04
N VAL A 78 15.99 -6.43 9.67
CA VAL A 78 16.00 -6.56 11.14
C VAL A 78 17.18 -7.39 11.61
N TRP A 79 17.91 -6.90 12.60
CA TRP A 79 19.03 -7.60 13.21
C TRP A 79 18.64 -8.12 14.58
N LEU A 80 18.73 -9.43 14.74
CA LEU A 80 18.28 -10.14 15.93
C LEU A 80 19.44 -10.83 16.66
N THR A 81 19.33 -10.90 17.98
CA THR A 81 20.13 -11.83 18.80
C THR A 81 19.68 -13.28 18.53
N ALA A 82 20.47 -14.26 18.98
CA ALA A 82 20.06 -15.67 18.90
C ALA A 82 18.79 -15.98 19.71
N ALA A 83 18.44 -15.12 20.67
CA ALA A 83 17.20 -15.16 21.46
C ALA A 83 15.98 -14.54 20.74
N ARG A 84 16.13 -14.15 19.45
CA ARG A 84 15.08 -13.57 18.59
C ARG A 84 14.74 -12.11 18.92
N GLU A 85 15.57 -11.45 19.72
CA GLU A 85 15.35 -10.09 20.18
C GLU A 85 15.98 -9.09 19.19
N PRO A 86 15.22 -8.11 18.67
CA PRO A 86 15.76 -7.13 17.75
C PRO A 86 16.64 -6.11 18.47
N PHE A 87 17.82 -5.82 17.93
CA PHE A 87 18.71 -4.76 18.43
C PHE A 87 18.93 -3.63 17.43
N TYR A 88 18.56 -3.85 16.17
CA TYR A 88 18.53 -2.82 15.13
C TYR A 88 17.49 -3.21 14.07
N ALA A 89 16.86 -2.22 13.44
CA ALA A 89 15.91 -2.44 12.38
C ALA A 89 15.77 -1.20 11.49
N GLY A 90 15.34 -1.42 10.25
CA GLY A 90 15.00 -0.37 9.30
C GLY A 90 14.30 -0.95 8.08
N THR A 91 14.08 -0.10 7.08
CA THR A 91 13.43 -0.47 5.83
C THR A 91 14.48 -0.76 4.75
N TYR A 92 14.38 -0.09 3.60
CA TYR A 92 15.39 -0.05 2.56
C TYR A 92 16.69 0.62 3.02
N PHE A 93 17.84 0.03 2.64
CA PHE A 93 19.16 0.62 2.76
C PHE A 93 19.87 0.52 1.39
N PRO A 94 20.43 1.61 0.85
CA PRO A 94 21.17 1.55 -0.42
C PRO A 94 22.47 0.76 -0.23
N PRO A 95 23.06 0.17 -1.28
CA PRO A 95 24.17 -0.79 -1.12
C PRO A 95 25.45 -0.17 -0.53
N ARG A 96 25.84 1.03 -1.00
CA ARG A 96 27.07 1.73 -0.58
C ARG A 96 26.78 3.09 0.06
N ASP A 97 27.79 3.64 0.75
CA ASP A 97 27.70 4.97 1.36
C ASP A 97 27.56 6.05 0.27
N GLY A 98 26.61 6.97 0.42
CA GLY A 98 26.32 8.04 -0.55
C GLY A 98 25.29 7.68 -1.62
N ASP A 99 25.04 6.38 -1.86
CA ASP A 99 24.07 5.92 -2.84
C ASP A 99 22.64 6.37 -2.46
N ARG A 100 21.85 6.77 -3.47
CA ARG A 100 20.49 7.30 -3.30
C ARG A 100 20.39 8.42 -2.23
N GLY A 101 21.49 9.16 -2.01
CA GLY A 101 21.57 10.23 -1.01
C GLY A 101 21.68 9.75 0.44
N GLY A 102 21.85 8.44 0.67
CA GLY A 102 21.99 7.86 1.99
C GLY A 102 23.37 8.13 2.59
N SER A 103 23.41 8.59 3.85
CA SER A 103 24.68 8.84 4.55
C SER A 103 25.46 7.55 4.85
N ARG A 104 24.77 6.40 4.87
CA ARG A 104 25.34 5.10 5.15
C ARG A 104 24.67 4.01 4.34
N GLY A 105 25.46 3.23 3.62
CA GLY A 105 25.03 2.09 2.85
C GLY A 105 24.93 0.81 3.69
N PHE A 106 24.29 -0.18 3.09
CA PHE A 106 23.99 -1.47 3.68
C PHE A 106 25.26 -2.22 4.07
N LEU A 107 26.30 -2.22 3.22
CA LEU A 107 27.57 -2.88 3.58
C LEU A 107 28.23 -2.25 4.81
N SER A 108 28.33 -0.92 4.84
CA SER A 108 28.92 -0.18 5.97
C SER A 108 28.10 -0.34 7.25
N LEU A 109 26.78 -0.49 7.13
CA LEU A 109 25.89 -0.80 8.25
C LEU A 109 26.11 -2.23 8.76
N LEU A 110 26.13 -3.22 7.86
CA LEU A 110 26.44 -4.61 8.19
C LEU A 110 27.79 -4.74 8.89
N ALA A 111 28.81 -3.99 8.47
CA ALA A 111 30.12 -4.03 9.11
C ALA A 111 30.05 -3.56 10.58
N ALA A 112 29.45 -2.40 10.84
CA ALA A 112 29.42 -1.87 12.20
C ALA A 112 28.49 -2.61 13.14
N LEU A 113 27.38 -3.16 12.64
CA LEU A 113 26.48 -3.97 13.49
C LEU A 113 27.15 -5.29 13.88
N ALA A 114 27.89 -5.94 12.97
CA ALA A 114 28.66 -7.14 13.27
C ALA A 114 29.77 -6.84 14.28
N GLU A 115 30.50 -5.73 14.08
CA GLU A 115 31.54 -5.29 15.01
C GLU A 115 30.98 -5.00 16.40
N THR A 116 29.90 -4.22 16.48
CA THR A 116 29.24 -3.88 17.76
C THR A 116 28.77 -5.13 18.47
N PHE A 117 28.19 -6.09 17.74
CA PHE A 117 27.72 -7.36 18.30
C PHE A 117 28.84 -8.18 18.94
N GLN A 118 30.04 -8.17 18.37
CA GLN A 118 31.19 -8.91 18.90
C GLN A 118 31.94 -8.14 20.01
N ARG A 119 32.11 -6.83 19.84
CA ARG A 119 32.95 -6.00 20.74
C ARG A 119 32.22 -5.46 21.96
N ASP A 120 30.90 -5.25 21.85
CA ASP A 120 30.09 -4.64 22.91
C ASP A 120 28.72 -5.34 23.08
N PRO A 121 28.71 -6.59 23.60
CA PRO A 121 27.47 -7.33 23.84
C PRO A 121 26.51 -6.63 24.80
N ASP A 122 27.05 -5.85 25.75
CA ASP A 122 26.24 -5.10 26.72
C ASP A 122 25.41 -4.02 26.03
N ARG A 123 25.99 -3.30 25.07
CA ARG A 123 25.24 -2.33 24.25
C ARG A 123 24.15 -3.00 23.43
N VAL A 124 24.42 -4.17 22.84
CA VAL A 124 23.41 -4.95 22.09
C VAL A 124 22.28 -5.40 23.01
N ASN A 125 22.59 -5.90 24.21
CA ASN A 125 21.59 -6.34 25.17
C ASN A 125 20.72 -5.18 25.67
N LYS A 126 21.31 -4.00 25.91
CA LYS A 126 20.56 -2.79 26.28
C LYS A 126 19.62 -2.34 25.16
N ALA A 127 20.10 -2.29 23.92
CA ALA A 127 19.27 -1.95 22.76
C ALA A 127 18.12 -2.97 22.58
N SER A 128 18.42 -4.26 22.69
CA SER A 128 17.44 -5.35 22.60
C SER A 128 16.36 -5.23 23.66
N THR A 129 16.76 -5.03 24.92
CA THR A 129 15.83 -4.91 26.05
C THR A 129 14.88 -3.74 25.86
N ALA A 130 15.39 -2.57 25.47
CA ALA A 130 14.58 -1.38 25.25
C ALA A 130 13.55 -1.61 24.13
N LEU A 131 13.97 -2.22 23.02
CA LEU A 131 13.10 -2.46 21.88
C LEU A 131 12.05 -3.54 22.17
N VAL A 132 12.44 -4.65 22.80
CA VAL A 132 11.50 -5.71 23.23
C VAL A 132 10.46 -5.17 24.21
N GLN A 133 10.85 -4.30 25.15
CA GLN A 133 9.91 -3.66 26.06
C GLN A 133 8.91 -2.77 25.33
N ALA A 134 9.36 -1.97 24.36
CA ALA A 134 8.49 -1.12 23.55
C ALA A 134 7.49 -1.94 22.72
N VAL A 135 7.96 -2.99 22.03
CA VAL A 135 7.11 -3.90 21.24
C VAL A 135 6.08 -4.61 22.13
N ARG A 136 6.48 -5.08 23.32
CA ARG A 136 5.54 -5.72 24.26
C ARG A 136 4.47 -4.76 24.74
N GLN A 137 4.82 -3.51 25.06
CA GLN A 137 3.85 -2.50 25.49
C GLN A 137 2.84 -2.18 24.39
N GLU A 138 3.26 -2.18 23.13
CA GLU A 138 2.38 -1.97 21.98
C GLU A 138 1.46 -3.18 21.75
N MET A 139 2.01 -4.39 21.73
CA MET A 139 1.25 -5.62 21.46
C MET A 139 0.27 -6.00 22.58
N GLN A 140 0.60 -5.70 23.83
CA GLN A 140 -0.28 -6.01 24.96
C GLN A 140 -1.49 -5.08 25.03
N GLY A 141 -1.46 -3.93 24.34
CA GLY A 141 -2.40 -2.86 24.62
C GLY A 141 -2.36 -2.47 26.12
N ARG A 142 -3.26 -1.58 26.55
CA ARG A 142 -3.35 -1.22 27.98
C ARG A 142 -4.09 -2.26 28.84
N ALA A 143 -4.59 -3.35 28.26
CA ALA A 143 -5.42 -4.32 28.97
C ALA A 143 -4.59 -5.49 29.49
N ALA A 144 -4.71 -5.78 30.78
CA ALA A 144 -4.04 -6.93 31.37
C ALA A 144 -4.71 -8.25 30.92
N PRO A 145 -3.97 -9.37 30.80
CA PRO A 145 -4.55 -10.66 30.47
C PRO A 145 -5.63 -11.05 31.50
N GLY A 146 -6.88 -11.18 31.05
CA GLY A 146 -8.02 -11.59 31.88
C GLY A 146 -8.99 -10.48 32.29
N GLU A 147 -8.72 -9.21 31.94
CA GLU A 147 -9.76 -8.17 32.00
C GLU A 147 -10.74 -8.35 30.84
N ALA A 148 -12.03 -8.35 31.13
CA ALA A 148 -13.05 -8.23 30.10
C ALA A 148 -12.79 -6.93 29.33
N ILE A 149 -12.54 -7.04 28.03
CA ILE A 149 -12.46 -5.87 27.16
C ILE A 149 -13.89 -5.35 27.05
N ASP A 150 -14.26 -4.42 27.92
CA ASP A 150 -15.50 -3.66 27.76
C ASP A 150 -15.49 -2.97 26.40
N LEU A 151 -16.67 -2.84 25.79
CA LEU A 151 -16.81 -2.08 24.56
C LEU A 151 -16.26 -0.67 24.78
N PRO A 152 -15.52 -0.09 23.81
CA PRO A 152 -14.95 1.24 23.98
C PRO A 152 -16.03 2.25 24.34
N ALA A 153 -15.80 3.02 25.40
CA ALA A 153 -16.71 4.10 25.76
C ALA A 153 -16.84 5.10 24.59
N HIS A 154 -18.03 5.71 24.44
CA HIS A 154 -18.27 6.72 23.40
C HIS A 154 -17.23 7.84 23.38
N GLN A 155 -16.72 8.21 24.56
CA GLN A 155 -15.67 9.21 24.72
C GLN A 155 -14.37 8.85 23.97
N LEU A 156 -14.04 7.56 23.85
CA LEU A 156 -12.87 7.12 23.08
C LEU A 156 -13.12 7.34 21.58
N ILE A 157 -14.32 6.99 21.11
CA ILE A 157 -14.71 7.22 19.70
C ILE A 157 -14.65 8.72 19.37
N ASP A 158 -15.21 9.56 20.24
CA ASP A 158 -15.19 11.01 20.08
C ASP A 158 -13.73 11.54 20.05
N ALA A 159 -12.88 11.08 20.97
CA ALA A 159 -11.45 11.44 20.99
C ALA A 159 -10.70 10.99 19.73
N THR A 160 -11.01 9.81 19.19
CA THR A 160 -10.45 9.30 17.93
C THR A 160 -10.89 10.15 16.75
N VAL A 161 -12.16 10.54 16.67
CA VAL A 161 -12.64 11.44 15.61
C VAL A 161 -11.99 12.82 15.70
N GLU A 162 -11.84 13.37 16.90
CA GLU A 162 -11.13 14.63 17.12
C GLU A 162 -9.64 14.54 16.73
N HIS A 163 -9.00 13.38 16.93
CA HIS A 163 -7.66 13.13 16.40
C HIS A 163 -7.65 13.24 14.86
N TYR A 164 -8.56 12.54 14.19
CA TYR A 164 -8.65 12.59 12.73
C TYR A 164 -8.94 14.00 12.20
N LYS A 165 -9.83 14.77 12.86
CA LYS A 165 -10.12 16.17 12.49
C LYS A 165 -8.87 17.05 12.52
N ARG A 166 -8.02 16.92 13.56
CA ARG A 166 -6.76 17.69 13.67
C ARG A 166 -5.75 17.34 12.58
N SER A 167 -5.67 16.07 12.20
CA SER A 167 -4.72 15.59 11.18
C SER A 167 -5.26 15.60 9.75
N PHE A 168 -6.51 16.02 9.54
CA PHE A 168 -7.20 15.95 8.26
C PHE A 168 -6.66 16.93 7.23
N ASP A 169 -6.50 16.46 6.00
CA ASP A 169 -6.19 17.28 4.84
C ASP A 169 -7.48 17.83 4.21
N GLY A 170 -7.84 19.07 4.54
CA GLY A 170 -9.03 19.73 3.98
C GLY A 170 -8.99 19.99 2.47
N ARG A 171 -7.83 19.82 1.81
CA ARG A 171 -7.69 20.04 0.36
C ARG A 171 -7.77 18.74 -0.42
N HIS A 172 -7.03 17.72 0.04
CA HIS A 172 -6.88 16.45 -0.67
C HIS A 172 -7.53 15.26 0.04
N GLY A 173 -8.17 15.43 1.20
CA GLY A 173 -8.74 14.34 1.97
C GLY A 173 -7.68 13.42 2.59
N GLY A 174 -8.11 12.54 3.49
CA GLY A 174 -7.24 11.69 4.30
C GLY A 174 -6.38 12.48 5.29
N LEU A 175 -5.25 11.90 5.68
CA LEU A 175 -4.28 12.52 6.59
C LEU A 175 -3.35 13.47 5.83
N ARG A 176 -2.86 14.55 6.46
CA ARG A 176 -2.01 15.57 5.80
C ARG A 176 -0.66 15.10 5.24
N ARG A 177 -0.11 13.99 5.74
CA ARG A 177 1.25 13.57 5.43
C ARG A 177 1.28 12.63 4.23
N ALA A 178 2.32 12.76 3.41
CA ALA A 178 2.73 11.77 2.42
C ALA A 178 3.73 10.78 3.05
N PRO A 179 3.77 9.50 2.62
CA PRO A 179 2.82 8.87 1.69
C PRO A 179 1.41 8.74 2.30
N LYS A 180 0.38 8.66 1.45
CA LYS A 180 -1.02 8.47 1.84
C LYS A 180 -1.49 7.05 1.53
N PHE A 181 -1.99 6.35 2.55
CA PHE A 181 -2.59 5.02 2.41
C PHE A 181 -4.12 5.12 2.34
N PRO A 182 -4.79 4.34 1.46
CA PRO A 182 -6.25 4.31 1.33
C PRO A 182 -6.90 3.49 2.46
N SER A 183 -6.70 3.93 3.70
CA SER A 183 -7.20 3.23 4.88
C SER A 183 -8.73 3.26 4.95
N HIS A 184 -9.37 2.10 4.86
CA HIS A 184 -10.82 1.98 4.91
C HIS A 184 -11.40 2.24 6.33
N ILE A 185 -10.71 1.83 7.41
CA ILE A 185 -11.24 1.92 8.79
C ILE A 185 -11.54 3.38 9.21
N PRO A 186 -10.60 4.35 9.05
CA PRO A 186 -10.88 5.73 9.45
C PRO A 186 -12.06 6.33 8.69
N VAL A 187 -12.19 6.04 7.39
CA VAL A 187 -13.29 6.53 6.57
C VAL A 187 -14.63 5.96 7.06
N ARG A 188 -14.71 4.65 7.29
CA ARG A 188 -15.93 4.00 7.80
C ARG A 188 -16.29 4.45 9.21
N LEU A 189 -15.29 4.67 10.07
CA LEU A 189 -15.49 5.26 11.40
C LEU A 189 -16.14 6.64 11.28
N LEU A 190 -15.62 7.50 10.42
CA LEU A 190 -16.15 8.86 10.20
C LEU A 190 -17.57 8.84 9.63
N LEU A 191 -17.87 7.94 8.67
CA LEU A 191 -19.23 7.76 8.13
C LEU A 191 -20.22 7.35 9.23
N ARG A 192 -19.90 6.31 10.00
CA ARG A 192 -20.77 5.81 11.08
C ARG A 192 -20.89 6.80 12.23
N TYR A 193 -19.82 7.56 12.50
CA TYR A 193 -19.85 8.63 13.48
C TYR A 193 -20.79 9.76 13.06
N ALA A 194 -20.71 10.20 11.81
CA ALA A 194 -21.59 11.22 11.25
C ALA A 194 -23.06 10.78 11.28
N ASP A 195 -23.35 9.53 10.91
CA ASP A 195 -24.70 8.97 10.99
C ASP A 195 -25.27 8.97 12.42
N ARG A 196 -24.47 8.52 13.40
CA ARG A 196 -24.87 8.47 14.81
C ARG A 196 -25.09 9.85 15.44
N THR A 197 -24.31 10.85 15.03
CA THR A 197 -24.21 12.14 15.76
C THR A 197 -24.74 13.34 14.99
N GLY A 198 -24.91 13.24 13.68
CA GLY A 198 -25.19 14.36 12.80
C GLY A 198 -23.97 15.25 12.51
N ASP A 199 -22.74 14.81 12.84
CA ASP A 199 -21.52 15.60 12.61
C ASP A 199 -21.20 15.75 11.10
N ALA A 200 -21.56 16.91 10.55
CA ALA A 200 -21.34 17.25 9.14
C ALA A 200 -19.85 17.32 8.76
N THR A 201 -18.96 17.66 9.70
CA THR A 201 -17.51 17.69 9.44
C THR A 201 -16.98 16.27 9.26
N ALA A 202 -17.41 15.32 10.10
CA ALA A 202 -17.02 13.92 9.94
C ALA A 202 -17.49 13.35 8.59
N LEU A 203 -18.73 13.67 8.16
CA LEU A 203 -19.24 13.28 6.85
C LEU A 203 -18.39 13.86 5.72
N GLN A 204 -18.14 15.18 5.76
CA GLN A 204 -17.31 15.87 4.77
C GLN A 204 -15.91 15.25 4.67
N MET A 205 -15.31 14.91 5.81
CA MET A 205 -13.99 14.29 5.84
C MET A 205 -13.97 12.93 5.14
N ALA A 206 -14.97 12.09 5.42
CA ALA A 206 -15.10 10.79 4.78
C ALA A 206 -15.33 10.92 3.27
N THR A 207 -16.29 11.74 2.85
CA THR A 207 -16.65 11.89 1.43
C THR A 207 -15.53 12.53 0.63
N LEU A 208 -14.87 13.58 1.14
CA LEU A 208 -13.73 14.21 0.44
C LEU A 208 -12.55 13.24 0.30
N THR A 209 -12.32 12.38 1.29
CA THR A 209 -11.26 11.36 1.20
C THR A 209 -11.55 10.38 0.07
N LEU A 210 -12.77 9.83 0.01
CA LEU A 210 -13.19 8.90 -1.04
C LEU A 210 -13.17 9.55 -2.42
N GLU A 211 -13.72 10.75 -2.56
CA GLU A 211 -13.67 11.51 -3.82
C GLU A 211 -12.24 11.67 -4.34
N ARG A 212 -11.32 12.08 -3.47
CA ARG A 212 -9.94 12.39 -3.86
C ARG A 212 -9.14 11.13 -4.17
N MET A 213 -9.40 10.03 -3.48
CA MET A 213 -8.82 8.73 -3.83
C MET A 213 -9.30 8.25 -5.21
N ALA A 214 -10.62 8.30 -5.48
CA ALA A 214 -11.19 7.87 -6.76
C ALA A 214 -10.83 8.80 -7.94
N ALA A 215 -10.65 10.09 -7.67
CA ALA A 215 -10.25 11.08 -8.66
C ALA A 215 -8.74 11.08 -8.96
N GLY A 216 -7.93 10.52 -8.07
CA GLY A 216 -6.47 10.49 -8.19
C GLY A 216 -5.96 9.41 -9.15
N GLY A 217 -4.64 9.32 -9.26
CA GLY A 217 -3.97 8.19 -9.92
C GLY A 217 -3.87 6.95 -9.03
N LEU A 218 -4.24 7.05 -7.74
CA LEU A 218 -4.42 5.88 -6.86
C LEU A 218 -5.48 4.91 -7.39
N TYR A 219 -6.53 5.44 -8.01
CA TYR A 219 -7.58 4.66 -8.65
C TYR A 219 -7.25 4.46 -10.12
N ASP A 220 -7.27 3.22 -10.60
CA ASP A 220 -7.04 2.91 -12.00
C ASP A 220 -8.24 3.38 -12.83
N GLN A 221 -8.06 4.52 -13.49
CA GLN A 221 -9.11 5.21 -14.25
C GLN A 221 -9.65 4.44 -15.47
N LEU A 222 -8.98 3.36 -15.90
CA LEU A 222 -9.41 2.52 -17.02
C LEU A 222 -9.94 1.16 -16.55
N GLY A 223 -9.21 0.50 -15.66
CA GLY A 223 -9.53 -0.86 -15.21
C GLY A 223 -10.30 -0.94 -13.91
N GLY A 224 -10.39 0.15 -13.16
CA GLY A 224 -10.91 0.12 -11.81
C GLY A 224 -9.95 -0.54 -10.81
N GLY A 225 -10.38 -0.53 -9.55
CA GLY A 225 -9.53 -0.92 -8.43
C GLY A 225 -8.47 0.13 -8.07
N PHE A 226 -7.88 -0.08 -6.90
CA PHE A 226 -6.93 0.83 -6.27
C PHE A 226 -5.55 0.22 -6.21
N HIS A 227 -4.56 1.07 -6.49
CA HIS A 227 -3.17 0.85 -6.15
C HIS A 227 -2.96 1.00 -4.64
N ARG A 228 -1.82 0.53 -4.13
CA ARG A 228 -1.63 0.28 -2.70
C ARG A 228 -1.59 1.55 -1.86
N TYR A 229 -0.86 2.57 -2.31
CA TYR A 229 -0.78 3.87 -1.64
C TYR A 229 -0.32 4.94 -2.62
N SER A 230 -0.45 6.20 -2.23
CA SER A 230 0.10 7.32 -2.98
C SER A 230 1.35 7.86 -2.30
N THR A 231 2.41 8.08 -3.07
CA THR A 231 3.67 8.66 -2.57
C THR A 231 3.56 10.17 -2.36
N ASP A 232 2.56 10.82 -2.97
CA ASP A 232 2.26 12.24 -2.78
C ASP A 232 1.02 12.47 -1.89
N ALA A 233 0.77 13.74 -1.58
CA ALA A 233 -0.39 14.13 -0.77
C ALA A 233 -1.69 14.30 -1.59
N GLN A 234 -1.60 14.28 -2.91
CA GLN A 234 -2.69 14.62 -3.83
C GLN A 234 -3.47 13.37 -4.27
N TRP A 235 -2.97 12.18 -3.94
CA TRP A 235 -3.42 10.88 -4.45
C TRP A 235 -3.10 10.69 -5.93
N LEU A 236 -2.12 11.42 -6.48
CA LEU A 236 -1.80 11.40 -7.90
C LEU A 236 -0.80 10.30 -8.23
N LEU A 237 0.35 10.25 -7.57
CA LEU A 237 1.42 9.28 -7.84
C LEU A 237 1.20 8.03 -6.97
N PRO A 238 0.74 6.90 -7.54
CA PRO A 238 0.61 5.66 -6.78
C PRO A 238 1.95 4.94 -6.67
N HIS A 239 2.06 4.08 -5.66
CA HIS A 239 2.88 2.87 -5.76
C HIS A 239 2.02 1.81 -6.44
N PHE A 240 2.37 1.41 -7.67
CA PHE A 240 1.42 0.81 -8.64
C PHE A 240 0.95 -0.62 -8.34
N GLU A 241 1.50 -1.24 -7.30
CA GLU A 241 1.05 -2.50 -6.73
C GLU A 241 -0.46 -2.45 -6.40
N LYS A 242 -1.19 -3.53 -6.68
CA LYS A 242 -2.60 -3.67 -6.24
C LYS A 242 -2.74 -4.90 -5.35
N MET A 243 -3.23 -4.69 -4.13
CA MET A 243 -3.48 -5.76 -3.16
C MET A 243 -4.96 -6.15 -3.15
N LEU A 244 -5.25 -7.45 -3.07
CA LEU A 244 -6.62 -7.97 -2.98
C LEU A 244 -7.36 -7.40 -1.76
N TYR A 245 -6.72 -7.41 -0.59
CA TYR A 245 -7.36 -6.97 0.65
C TYR A 245 -7.68 -5.47 0.66
N ASP A 246 -6.82 -4.63 0.09
CA ASP A 246 -7.06 -3.18 0.02
C ASP A 246 -8.31 -2.92 -0.83
N ASN A 247 -8.42 -3.56 -1.98
CA ASN A 247 -9.57 -3.45 -2.87
C ASN A 247 -10.85 -4.01 -2.23
N ALA A 248 -10.79 -5.18 -1.60
CA ALA A 248 -11.93 -5.78 -0.89
C ALA A 248 -12.48 -4.85 0.21
N LEU A 249 -11.60 -4.21 0.96
CA LEU A 249 -11.97 -3.32 2.06
C LEU A 249 -12.46 -1.95 1.57
N LEU A 250 -11.93 -1.46 0.45
CA LEU A 250 -12.39 -0.22 -0.18
C LEU A 250 -13.78 -0.38 -0.82
N VAL A 251 -14.10 -1.53 -1.41
CA VAL A 251 -15.47 -1.84 -1.88
C VAL A 251 -16.49 -1.56 -0.78
N VAL A 252 -16.23 -2.04 0.44
CA VAL A 252 -17.12 -1.82 1.59
C VAL A 252 -17.22 -0.33 1.94
N ALA A 253 -16.10 0.39 1.93
CA ALA A 253 -16.10 1.82 2.28
C ALA A 253 -16.89 2.67 1.26
N TYR A 254 -16.74 2.40 -0.05
CA TYR A 254 -17.49 3.10 -1.09
C TYR A 254 -18.97 2.69 -1.12
N ALA A 255 -19.29 1.41 -0.91
CA ALA A 255 -20.68 0.96 -0.81
C ALA A 255 -21.39 1.59 0.40
N GLU A 256 -20.76 1.61 1.57
CA GLU A 256 -21.30 2.31 2.75
C GLU A 256 -21.47 3.82 2.48
N ALA A 257 -20.48 4.47 1.84
CA ALA A 257 -20.58 5.89 1.49
C ALA A 257 -21.75 6.18 0.53
N PHE A 258 -21.98 5.33 -0.47
CA PHE A 258 -23.18 5.42 -1.31
C PHE A 258 -24.45 5.26 -0.47
N GLN A 259 -24.51 4.25 0.41
CA GLN A 259 -25.67 4.03 1.26
C GLN A 259 -26.01 5.26 2.13
N PHE A 260 -25.00 5.93 2.68
CA PHE A 260 -25.20 7.13 3.52
C PHE A 260 -25.51 8.39 2.74
N THR A 261 -24.97 8.56 1.53
CA THR A 261 -25.03 9.84 0.79
C THR A 261 -25.94 9.82 -0.42
N GLY A 262 -26.31 8.65 -0.93
CA GLY A 262 -27.05 8.47 -2.18
C GLY A 262 -26.27 8.83 -3.44
N ARG A 263 -24.96 9.11 -3.34
CA ARG A 263 -24.19 9.64 -4.48
C ARG A 263 -23.72 8.55 -5.45
N ALA A 264 -24.09 8.72 -6.71
CA ALA A 264 -23.84 7.74 -7.76
C ALA A 264 -22.35 7.47 -8.03
N ASP A 265 -21.47 8.46 -7.80
CA ASP A 265 -20.03 8.30 -8.00
C ASP A 265 -19.42 7.26 -7.05
N PHE A 266 -19.87 7.21 -5.79
CA PHE A 266 -19.42 6.17 -4.86
C PHE A 266 -19.93 4.77 -5.24
N ALA A 267 -21.18 4.68 -5.71
CA ALA A 267 -21.73 3.42 -6.21
C ALA A 267 -20.94 2.92 -7.43
N ARG A 268 -20.61 3.82 -8.36
CA ARG A 268 -19.80 3.51 -9.53
C ARG A 268 -18.44 2.96 -9.14
N VAL A 269 -17.69 3.66 -8.28
CA VAL A 269 -16.36 3.23 -7.85
C VAL A 269 -16.42 1.87 -7.16
N ALA A 270 -17.42 1.62 -6.31
CA ALA A 270 -17.61 0.31 -5.69
C ALA A 270 -17.83 -0.80 -6.72
N ARG A 271 -18.69 -0.57 -7.75
CA ARG A 271 -18.93 -1.54 -8.82
C ARG A 271 -17.68 -1.78 -9.67
N GLU A 272 -17.02 -0.73 -10.13
CA GLU A 272 -15.80 -0.86 -10.93
C GLU A 272 -14.66 -1.58 -10.17
N THR A 273 -14.54 -1.37 -8.85
CA THR A 273 -13.60 -2.16 -8.02
C THR A 273 -14.03 -3.62 -7.90
N CYS A 274 -15.32 -3.92 -7.77
CA CYS A 274 -15.82 -5.31 -7.82
C CYS A 274 -15.51 -5.96 -9.17
N ASP A 275 -15.75 -5.25 -10.27
CA ASP A 275 -15.48 -5.71 -11.64
C ASP A 275 -13.99 -5.99 -11.84
N TYR A 276 -13.10 -5.12 -11.34
CA TYR A 276 -11.66 -5.36 -11.31
C TYR A 276 -11.32 -6.67 -10.59
N VAL A 277 -11.82 -6.86 -9.37
CA VAL A 277 -11.51 -8.07 -8.58
C VAL A 277 -12.04 -9.33 -9.26
N LEU A 278 -13.24 -9.29 -9.83
CA LEU A 278 -13.83 -10.42 -10.55
C LEU A 278 -13.15 -10.73 -11.88
N ARG A 279 -12.64 -9.70 -12.57
CA ARG A 279 -12.02 -9.82 -13.89
C ARG A 279 -10.54 -10.20 -13.83
N GLU A 280 -9.77 -9.57 -12.95
CA GLU A 280 -8.30 -9.64 -12.97
C GLU A 280 -7.71 -10.50 -11.84
N MET A 281 -8.39 -10.55 -10.69
CA MET A 281 -7.90 -11.22 -9.49
C MET A 281 -8.50 -12.61 -9.27
N ARG A 282 -9.53 -12.99 -10.03
CA ARG A 282 -10.22 -14.27 -9.88
C ARG A 282 -9.52 -15.38 -10.68
N ASP A 283 -9.28 -16.50 -10.03
CA ASP A 283 -8.85 -17.75 -10.67
C ASP A 283 -10.02 -18.46 -11.38
N SER A 284 -9.68 -19.31 -12.33
CA SER A 284 -10.54 -20.26 -13.03
C SER A 284 -11.41 -21.14 -12.11
N GLU A 285 -10.92 -21.53 -10.92
CA GLU A 285 -11.72 -22.30 -9.94
C GLU A 285 -12.60 -21.41 -9.04
N GLY A 286 -12.42 -20.09 -9.13
CA GLY A 286 -13.25 -19.09 -8.46
C GLY A 286 -12.69 -18.50 -7.17
N ALA A 287 -11.51 -18.93 -6.74
CA ALA A 287 -10.74 -18.24 -5.71
C ALA A 287 -10.15 -16.91 -6.23
N PHE A 288 -9.56 -16.11 -5.35
CA PHE A 288 -8.90 -14.86 -5.68
C PHE A 288 -7.40 -14.91 -5.31
N TYR A 289 -6.59 -14.42 -6.24
CA TYR A 289 -5.16 -14.19 -6.13
C TYR A 289 -4.85 -13.02 -5.20
N SER A 290 -3.64 -12.97 -4.65
CA SER A 290 -3.29 -12.08 -3.53
C SER A 290 -2.98 -10.65 -3.97
N ALA A 291 -2.22 -10.48 -5.06
CA ALA A 291 -1.74 -9.16 -5.50
C ALA A 291 -1.29 -9.12 -6.97
N THR A 292 -1.10 -7.92 -7.50
CA THR A 292 -0.34 -7.64 -8.72
C THR A 292 0.81 -6.69 -8.42
N ASP A 293 1.98 -6.98 -9.00
CA ASP A 293 3.22 -6.22 -8.83
C ASP A 293 3.06 -4.74 -9.26
N ALA A 294 3.91 -3.88 -8.69
CA ALA A 294 4.07 -2.51 -9.14
C ALA A 294 4.83 -2.43 -10.47
N ASP A 295 5.73 -3.39 -10.70
CA ASP A 295 6.67 -3.37 -11.83
C ASP A 295 6.12 -4.16 -13.02
N SER A 296 6.41 -3.64 -14.21
CA SER A 296 6.20 -4.33 -15.48
C SER A 296 7.39 -4.04 -16.39
N GLU A 297 7.99 -5.08 -16.96
CA GLU A 297 9.25 -4.97 -17.73
C GLU A 297 10.40 -4.34 -16.92
N GLY A 298 10.39 -4.48 -15.58
CA GLY A 298 11.41 -3.91 -14.69
C GLY A 298 11.22 -2.42 -14.35
N ASP A 299 10.17 -1.79 -14.86
CA ASP A 299 9.83 -0.40 -14.59
C ASP A 299 8.51 -0.30 -13.80
N GLU A 300 8.52 0.43 -12.68
CA GLU A 300 7.30 0.68 -11.88
C GLU A 300 6.24 1.40 -12.72
N GLY A 301 4.98 0.95 -12.68
CA GLY A 301 3.85 1.66 -13.25
C GLY A 301 3.75 1.70 -14.78
N ARG A 302 4.75 1.18 -15.50
CA ARG A 302 4.83 1.19 -16.97
C ARG A 302 3.58 0.66 -17.67
N PHE A 303 2.94 -0.36 -17.10
CA PHE A 303 1.69 -0.91 -17.61
C PHE A 303 0.54 0.11 -17.60
N PHE A 304 0.49 1.00 -16.60
CA PHE A 304 -0.64 1.88 -16.31
C PHE A 304 -0.54 3.28 -16.93
N VAL A 305 0.66 3.76 -17.23
CA VAL A 305 0.89 5.15 -17.69
C VAL A 305 0.83 5.32 -19.20
N TRP A 306 0.51 6.54 -19.66
CA TRP A 306 0.25 6.86 -21.07
C TRP A 306 0.93 8.13 -21.55
N THR A 307 1.36 8.14 -22.79
CA THR A 307 1.66 9.39 -23.51
C THR A 307 0.40 9.91 -24.21
N GLY A 308 0.33 11.22 -24.44
CA GLY A 308 -0.76 11.81 -25.21
C GLY A 308 -0.87 11.22 -26.62
N ASP A 309 0.25 10.87 -27.23
CA ASP A 309 0.28 10.27 -28.57
C ASP A 309 -0.23 8.82 -28.58
N GLU A 310 0.04 8.03 -27.53
CA GLU A 310 -0.56 6.71 -27.37
C GLU A 310 -2.09 6.82 -27.28
N ILE A 311 -2.60 7.78 -26.51
CA ILE A 311 -4.05 8.00 -26.37
C ILE A 311 -4.65 8.39 -27.73
N ARG A 312 -4.04 9.36 -28.42
CA ARG A 312 -4.47 9.80 -29.77
C ARG A 312 -4.50 8.64 -30.75
N ARG A 313 -3.42 7.85 -30.85
CA ARG A 313 -3.36 6.68 -31.75
C ARG A 313 -4.47 5.67 -31.50
N ASN A 314 -4.85 5.46 -30.25
CA ASN A 314 -5.91 4.51 -29.90
C ASN A 314 -7.32 5.08 -30.07
N LEU A 315 -7.50 6.41 -30.01
CA LEU A 315 -8.82 7.06 -30.05
C LEU A 315 -9.17 7.70 -31.41
N ASP A 316 -8.22 8.29 -32.13
CA ASP A 316 -8.38 9.14 -33.34
C ASP A 316 -8.78 8.40 -34.64
N ALA A 317 -9.71 7.45 -34.56
CA ALA A 317 -10.41 6.95 -35.74
C ALA A 317 -11.19 8.09 -36.44
N PRO A 318 -11.47 8.00 -37.76
CA PRO A 318 -12.21 9.05 -38.49
C PRO A 318 -13.53 9.40 -37.80
N GLY A 319 -13.69 10.67 -37.39
CA GLY A 319 -14.87 11.17 -36.67
C GLY A 319 -14.75 11.27 -35.15
N ASN A 320 -13.61 10.89 -34.55
CA ASN A 320 -13.45 10.78 -33.09
C ASN A 320 -12.56 11.85 -32.42
N SER A 321 -12.17 12.89 -33.17
CA SER A 321 -11.24 13.94 -32.68
C SER A 321 -11.78 14.71 -31.47
N GLU A 322 -13.10 14.89 -31.38
CA GLU A 322 -13.74 15.55 -30.25
C GLU A 322 -13.74 14.68 -29.00
N THR A 323 -14.00 13.37 -29.12
CA THR A 323 -13.90 12.42 -28.00
C THR A 323 -12.48 12.36 -27.46
N THR A 324 -11.47 12.31 -28.34
CA THR A 324 -10.06 12.37 -27.91
C THR A 324 -9.76 13.67 -27.17
N ARG A 325 -10.22 14.82 -27.69
CA ARG A 325 -10.03 16.12 -27.02
C ARG A 325 -10.67 16.13 -25.63
N LEU A 326 -11.91 15.67 -25.51
CA LEU A 326 -12.64 15.58 -24.24
C LEU A 326 -11.97 14.60 -23.27
N PHE A 327 -11.45 13.48 -23.77
CA PHE A 327 -10.73 12.49 -22.96
C PHE A 327 -9.46 13.11 -22.36
N LEU A 328 -8.63 13.74 -23.19
CA LEU A 328 -7.39 14.38 -22.74
C LEU A 328 -7.67 15.47 -21.69
N GLU A 329 -8.72 16.26 -21.87
CA GLU A 329 -9.15 17.29 -20.92
C GLU A 329 -9.66 16.69 -19.61
N HIS A 330 -10.48 15.63 -19.67
CA HIS A 330 -11.08 15.00 -18.49
C HIS A 330 -10.05 14.28 -17.63
N TYR A 331 -9.10 13.58 -18.26
CA TYR A 331 -8.10 12.76 -17.58
C TYR A 331 -6.75 13.46 -17.33
N ASP A 332 -6.74 14.80 -17.43
CA ASP A 332 -5.59 15.67 -17.17
C ASP A 332 -4.32 15.30 -17.98
N VAL A 333 -4.51 14.94 -19.25
CA VAL A 333 -3.41 14.59 -20.15
C VAL A 333 -2.80 15.86 -20.74
N ARG A 334 -1.58 16.17 -20.34
CA ARG A 334 -0.86 17.39 -20.74
C ARG A 334 0.35 17.06 -21.63
N PRO A 335 0.82 18.01 -22.47
CA PRO A 335 2.12 17.88 -23.11
C PRO A 335 3.23 17.65 -22.07
N GLY A 336 4.04 16.61 -22.26
CA GLY A 336 5.09 16.21 -21.30
C GLY A 336 4.60 15.36 -20.12
N GLY A 337 3.29 15.10 -20.01
CA GLY A 337 2.72 14.26 -18.97
C GLY A 337 2.72 14.90 -17.57
N ASN A 338 2.44 14.09 -16.55
CA ASN A 338 2.46 14.47 -15.14
C ASN A 338 3.44 13.63 -14.30
N TRP A 339 4.11 12.65 -14.90
CA TRP A 339 5.13 11.81 -14.28
C TRP A 339 6.08 11.24 -15.33
N GLU A 340 7.38 11.57 -15.24
CA GLU A 340 8.45 11.01 -16.09
C GLU A 340 8.17 11.04 -17.61
N GLY A 341 7.61 12.14 -18.12
CA GLY A 341 7.28 12.29 -19.54
C GLY A 341 5.99 11.55 -19.97
N ARG A 342 5.34 10.86 -19.04
CA ARG A 342 4.09 10.11 -19.21
C ARG A 342 3.00 10.65 -18.28
N THR A 343 1.78 10.16 -18.48
CA THR A 343 0.59 10.58 -17.75
C THR A 343 0.03 9.42 -16.94
N ILE A 344 -0.08 9.66 -15.65
CA ILE A 344 -0.95 8.92 -14.74
C ILE A 344 -2.33 9.55 -14.89
N LEU A 345 -3.27 8.79 -15.47
CA LEU A 345 -4.63 9.28 -15.68
C LEU A 345 -5.26 9.60 -14.32
N ASN A 346 -5.87 10.78 -14.21
CA ASN A 346 -6.56 11.24 -13.01
C ASN A 346 -7.67 12.21 -13.44
N VAL A 347 -8.66 12.45 -12.58
CA VAL A 347 -9.83 13.30 -12.89
C VAL A 347 -9.90 14.46 -11.88
N PRO A 348 -9.16 15.58 -12.09
CA PRO A 348 -9.11 16.69 -11.13
C PRO A 348 -10.46 17.32 -10.83
N ARG A 349 -11.40 17.20 -11.78
CA ARG A 349 -12.77 17.70 -11.73
C ARG A 349 -13.73 16.56 -12.08
N PRO A 350 -14.15 15.74 -11.10
CA PRO A 350 -15.10 14.66 -11.32
C PRO A 350 -16.40 15.18 -11.94
N ASP A 351 -16.88 14.47 -12.96
CA ASP A 351 -18.13 14.76 -13.67
C ASP A 351 -18.69 13.43 -14.19
N GLU A 352 -19.75 12.93 -13.55
CA GLU A 352 -20.36 11.64 -13.88
C GLU A 352 -20.95 11.60 -15.30
N SER A 353 -21.44 12.75 -15.80
CA SER A 353 -21.98 12.84 -17.15
C SER A 353 -20.89 12.71 -18.20
N ARG A 354 -19.74 13.37 -17.96
CA ARG A 354 -18.56 13.27 -18.81
C ARG A 354 -17.91 11.90 -18.70
N TRP A 355 -17.87 11.32 -17.50
CA TRP A 355 -17.42 9.95 -17.30
C TRP A 355 -18.29 8.98 -18.13
N ALA A 356 -19.61 9.07 -18.07
CA ALA A 356 -20.50 8.21 -18.85
C ALA A 356 -20.31 8.39 -20.37
N ALA A 357 -20.15 9.62 -20.85
CA ALA A 357 -19.91 9.92 -22.27
C ALA A 357 -18.58 9.36 -22.80
N LEU A 358 -17.59 9.15 -21.93
CA LEU A 358 -16.25 8.65 -22.29
C LEU A 358 -16.08 7.13 -22.09
N ALA A 359 -17.16 6.38 -21.87
CA ALA A 359 -17.10 4.93 -21.61
C ALA A 359 -16.42 4.13 -22.74
N ASP A 360 -16.77 4.39 -24.01
CA ASP A 360 -16.14 3.73 -25.17
C ASP A 360 -14.64 4.03 -25.26
N ALA A 361 -14.26 5.28 -25.00
CA ALA A 361 -12.86 5.69 -25.00
C ALA A 361 -12.05 4.98 -23.91
N ARG A 362 -12.61 4.86 -22.68
CA ARG A 362 -11.99 4.06 -21.61
C ARG A 362 -11.84 2.60 -22.01
N ALA A 363 -12.88 1.98 -22.57
CA ALA A 363 -12.85 0.58 -22.98
C ALA A 363 -11.77 0.31 -24.04
N ARG A 364 -11.69 1.15 -25.07
CA ARG A 364 -10.66 1.03 -26.13
C ARG A 364 -9.24 1.20 -25.60
N LEU A 365 -9.03 2.11 -24.65
CA LEU A 365 -7.73 2.28 -24.01
C LEU A 365 -7.40 1.12 -23.08
N TYR A 366 -8.39 0.56 -22.38
CA TYR A 366 -8.21 -0.65 -21.58
C TYR A 366 -7.80 -1.84 -22.47
N GLU A 367 -8.51 -2.10 -23.58
CA GLU A 367 -8.14 -3.15 -24.56
C GLU A 367 -6.74 -2.95 -25.14
N ALA A 368 -6.35 -1.69 -25.41
CA ALA A 368 -5.00 -1.38 -25.85
C ALA A 368 -3.96 -1.63 -24.74
N ARG A 369 -4.31 -1.40 -23.47
CA ARG A 369 -3.46 -1.70 -22.30
C ARG A 369 -3.24 -3.19 -22.13
N GLU A 370 -4.26 -4.02 -22.33
CA GLU A 370 -4.18 -5.48 -22.18
C GLU A 370 -3.19 -6.14 -23.15
N ARG A 371 -2.77 -5.43 -24.21
CA ARG A 371 -1.73 -5.89 -25.15
C ARG A 371 -0.30 -5.61 -24.67
N ARG A 372 -0.12 -4.83 -23.60
CA ARG A 372 1.16 -4.60 -22.96
C ARG A 372 1.53 -5.82 -22.11
N VAL A 373 2.81 -5.95 -21.75
CA VAL A 373 3.22 -6.92 -20.73
C VAL A 373 2.55 -6.52 -19.41
N PRO A 374 1.74 -7.38 -18.77
CA PRO A 374 1.13 -7.06 -17.49
C PRO A 374 2.14 -7.20 -16.35
N PRO A 375 1.93 -6.52 -15.21
CA PRO A 375 2.69 -6.79 -13.99
C PRO A 375 2.55 -8.26 -13.57
N LEU A 376 3.56 -8.77 -12.87
CA LEU A 376 3.48 -10.11 -12.30
C LEU A 376 2.28 -10.20 -11.34
N ARG A 377 1.50 -11.26 -11.45
CA ARG A 377 0.44 -11.55 -10.50
C ARG A 377 0.95 -12.57 -9.49
N ASP A 378 0.83 -12.25 -8.20
CA ASP A 378 1.04 -13.24 -7.14
C ASP A 378 -0.21 -14.12 -7.05
N ASP A 379 -0.06 -15.38 -7.42
CA ASP A 379 -1.14 -16.36 -7.53
C ASP A 379 -1.47 -17.09 -6.22
N LYS A 380 -0.92 -16.65 -5.08
CA LYS A 380 -1.26 -17.21 -3.77
C LYS A 380 -2.74 -16.99 -3.47
N ILE A 381 -3.37 -18.06 -3.00
CA ILE A 381 -4.75 -18.04 -2.50
C ILE A 381 -4.71 -17.97 -0.97
N LEU A 382 -4.89 -16.75 -0.43
CA LEU A 382 -4.93 -16.52 1.01
C LEU A 382 -6.39 -16.54 1.50
N ALA A 383 -6.73 -17.51 2.35
CA ALA A 383 -8.10 -17.71 2.84
C ALA A 383 -8.69 -16.46 3.51
N ALA A 384 -7.89 -15.75 4.31
CA ALA A 384 -8.32 -14.53 4.98
C ALA A 384 -8.69 -13.42 3.98
N TRP A 385 -7.88 -13.22 2.94
CA TRP A 385 -8.12 -12.16 1.95
C TRP A 385 -9.27 -12.52 1.02
N ASN A 386 -9.39 -13.79 0.65
CA ASN A 386 -10.57 -14.31 -0.05
C ASN A 386 -11.85 -14.09 0.77
N GLY A 387 -11.82 -14.32 2.08
CA GLY A 387 -12.94 -14.03 2.97
C GLY A 387 -13.32 -12.54 3.01
N LEU A 388 -12.33 -11.64 3.02
CA LEU A 388 -12.55 -10.19 2.90
C LEU A 388 -13.19 -9.83 1.56
N THR A 389 -12.70 -10.41 0.46
CA THR A 389 -13.24 -10.18 -0.89
C THR A 389 -14.67 -10.65 -1.02
N ILE A 390 -14.98 -11.87 -0.58
CA ILE A 390 -16.35 -12.42 -0.60
C ILE A 390 -17.28 -11.53 0.24
N SER A 391 -16.83 -11.08 1.42
CA SER A 391 -17.58 -10.15 2.27
C SER A 391 -17.81 -8.81 1.56
N GLY A 392 -16.79 -8.24 0.93
CA GLY A 392 -16.87 -7.00 0.15
C GLY A 392 -17.88 -7.10 -1.00
N LEU A 393 -17.80 -8.18 -1.79
CA LEU A 393 -18.75 -8.45 -2.88
C LEU A 393 -20.18 -8.64 -2.37
N ALA A 394 -20.39 -9.36 -1.27
CA ALA A 394 -21.71 -9.56 -0.68
C ALA A 394 -22.31 -8.25 -0.14
N VAL A 395 -21.48 -7.40 0.50
CA VAL A 395 -21.91 -6.07 0.96
C VAL A 395 -22.27 -5.17 -0.23
N ALA A 396 -21.45 -5.18 -1.28
CA ALA A 396 -21.71 -4.42 -2.49
C ALA A 396 -23.01 -4.85 -3.16
N GLY A 397 -23.22 -6.16 -3.41
CA GLY A 397 -24.46 -6.67 -4.00
C GLY A 397 -25.69 -6.30 -3.18
N ARG A 398 -25.63 -6.40 -1.84
CA ARG A 398 -26.75 -6.01 -0.97
C ARG A 398 -27.11 -4.51 -1.03
N ILE A 399 -26.12 -3.64 -1.28
CA ILE A 399 -26.30 -2.17 -1.23
C ILE A 399 -26.57 -1.58 -2.63
N LEU A 400 -26.01 -2.19 -3.67
CA LEU A 400 -25.95 -1.64 -5.02
C LEU A 400 -26.94 -2.27 -6.00
N ASP A 401 -27.49 -3.45 -5.67
CA ASP A 401 -28.59 -4.10 -6.39
C ASP A 401 -29.92 -3.82 -5.69
#